data_AF-A0A6P1VYY0-F1
#
_entry.id   AF-A0A6P1VYY0-F1
#
_cell.length_a   1.000
_cell.length_b   1.000
_cell.length_c   1.000
_cell.angle_alpha   90.00
_cell.angle_beta   90.00
_cell.angle_gamma   90.00
#
_symmetry.space_group_name_H-M   'P 1'
#
loop_
_entity.id
_entity.type
_entity.pdbx_description
1 polymer ?
#
loop_
_entity_poly.entity_id
_entity_poly.type
_entity_poly.pdbx_seq_one_letter_code
_entity_poly.pdbx_strand_id
1 'polypeptide(L)'
;MGALKRLDGTSASEGSSADTERLALYEKFGAMAYGVILQIIPQPELAQQVLVDLFASPEMDQCLKAPTSLACNIIRLARTKALEANRIATSANPLPSESQQSGNDNTEKLIFDLSFRQGYALGAIAERLQMPYADVMKSIRDYFKYLRTS
;
A
#
# COMPACT_ATOMS: atom_id res chain seq x y z
N MET A 1 30.70 43.23 -33.59
CA MET A 1 31.66 42.19 -33.19
C MET A 1 31.29 41.72 -31.79
N GLY A 2 30.40 40.74 -31.70
CA GLY A 2 29.85 40.23 -30.44
C GLY A 2 30.78 39.18 -29.82
N ALA A 3 31.12 39.36 -28.55
CA ALA A 3 31.89 38.39 -27.78
C ALA A 3 30.92 37.43 -27.06
N LEU A 4 31.10 36.14 -27.34
CA LEU A 4 30.27 35.04 -26.88
C LEU A 4 30.32 34.88 -25.35
N LYS A 5 29.12 34.83 -24.78
CA LYS A 5 28.80 34.55 -23.38
C LYS A 5 29.16 33.09 -23.07
N ARG A 6 30.04 32.85 -22.09
CA ARG A 6 30.22 31.52 -21.49
C ARG A 6 28.92 31.15 -20.76
N LEU A 7 28.32 30.02 -21.15
CA LEU A 7 27.26 29.37 -20.39
C LEU A 7 27.91 28.30 -19.54
N ASP A 8 27.94 28.53 -18.22
CA ASP A 8 28.22 27.51 -17.23
C ASP A 8 27.12 26.45 -17.30
N GLY A 9 27.50 25.23 -17.65
CA GLY A 9 26.67 24.04 -17.63
C GLY A 9 26.50 23.55 -16.20
N THR A 10 25.49 24.08 -15.52
CA THR A 10 25.02 23.63 -14.21
C THR A 10 24.04 22.46 -14.37
N SER A 11 24.27 21.40 -13.59
CA SER A 11 23.32 20.34 -13.20
C SER A 11 22.93 19.26 -14.22
N ALA A 12 23.75 18.23 -14.38
CA ALA A 12 23.36 16.98 -15.06
C ALA A 12 23.76 15.68 -14.30
N SER A 13 24.02 15.74 -12.99
CA SER A 13 24.56 14.59 -12.24
C SER A 13 23.67 14.02 -11.13
N GLU A 14 22.55 14.66 -10.77
CA GLU A 14 21.71 14.19 -9.65
C GLU A 14 20.59 13.22 -10.07
N GLY A 15 20.13 13.26 -11.33
CA GLY A 15 19.04 12.41 -11.80
C GLY A 15 19.41 10.92 -11.93
N SER A 16 20.64 10.60 -12.35
CA SER A 16 21.04 9.21 -12.61
C SER A 16 21.16 8.35 -11.34
N SER A 17 21.47 8.95 -10.19
CA SER A 17 21.65 8.21 -8.94
C SER A 17 20.30 7.82 -8.32
N ALA A 18 19.32 8.73 -8.35
CA ALA A 18 18.01 8.49 -7.77
C ALA A 18 17.22 7.43 -8.55
N ASP A 19 17.32 7.43 -9.88
CA ASP A 19 16.65 6.43 -10.72
C ASP A 19 17.26 5.03 -10.53
N THR A 20 18.58 4.95 -10.35
CA THR A 20 19.29 3.69 -10.04
C THR A 20 18.86 3.15 -8.67
N GLU A 21 18.71 4.03 -7.68
CA GLU A 21 18.23 3.65 -6.34
C GLU A 21 16.78 3.16 -6.38
N ARG A 22 15.89 3.84 -7.10
CA ARG A 22 14.49 3.40 -7.29
C ARG A 22 14.38 2.06 -7.98
N LEU A 23 15.21 1.81 -8.99
CA LEU A 23 15.26 0.51 -9.66
C LEU A 23 15.69 -0.59 -8.69
N ALA A 24 16.72 -0.35 -7.86
CA ALA A 24 17.16 -1.30 -6.85
C ALA A 24 16.07 -1.58 -5.80
N LEU A 25 15.27 -0.57 -5.43
CA LEU A 25 14.11 -0.75 -4.54
C LEU A 25 13.02 -1.58 -5.20
N TYR A 26 12.74 -1.34 -6.49
CA TYR A 26 11.78 -2.12 -7.26
C TYR A 26 12.19 -3.59 -7.34
N GLU A 27 13.46 -3.88 -7.65
CA GLU A 27 13.97 -5.26 -7.69
C GLU A 27 13.85 -5.95 -6.34
N LYS A 28 14.17 -5.23 -5.25
CA LYS A 28 14.19 -5.78 -3.90
C LYS A 28 12.81 -5.96 -3.28
N PHE A 29 11.90 -5.02 -3.50
CA PHE A 29 10.61 -4.96 -2.81
C PHE A 29 9.39 -5.09 -3.74
N GLY A 30 9.60 -5.11 -5.06
CA GLY A 30 8.52 -5.14 -6.05
C GLY A 30 7.58 -6.31 -5.87
N ALA A 31 8.10 -7.53 -5.72
CA ALA A 31 7.27 -8.72 -5.49
C ALA A 31 6.45 -8.64 -4.19
N MET A 32 7.04 -8.08 -3.12
CA MET A 32 6.36 -7.89 -1.83
C MET A 32 5.26 -6.83 -1.93
N ALA A 33 5.57 -5.67 -2.50
CA ALA A 33 4.62 -4.59 -2.72
C ALA A 33 3.47 -5.05 -3.64
N TYR A 34 3.79 -5.77 -4.72
CA TYR A 34 2.81 -6.33 -5.64
C TYR A 34 1.89 -7.32 -4.94
N GLY A 35 2.45 -8.22 -4.11
CA GLY A 35 1.65 -9.13 -3.29
C GLY A 35 0.66 -8.40 -2.39
N VAL A 36 1.09 -7.33 -1.72
CA VAL A 36 0.21 -6.49 -0.88
C VAL A 36 -0.88 -5.83 -1.72
N ILE A 37 -0.54 -5.29 -2.89
CA ILE A 37 -1.50 -4.65 -3.79
C ILE A 37 -2.55 -5.67 -4.27
N LEU A 38 -2.13 -6.88 -4.66
CA LEU A 38 -3.04 -7.95 -5.11
C LEU A 38 -4.03 -8.41 -4.03
N GLN A 39 -3.64 -8.35 -2.75
CA GLN A 39 -4.55 -8.66 -1.63
C GLN A 39 -5.69 -7.64 -1.51
N ILE A 40 -5.56 -6.46 -2.12
CA ILE A 40 -6.53 -5.37 -2.09
C ILE A 40 -7.27 -5.28 -3.44
N ILE A 41 -6.53 -5.39 -4.54
CA ILE A 41 -7.01 -5.31 -5.92
C ILE A 41 -6.75 -6.67 -6.57
N PRO A 42 -7.74 -7.58 -6.62
CA PRO A 42 -7.59 -8.90 -7.25
C PRO A 42 -7.69 -8.83 -8.79
N GLN A 43 -7.14 -7.76 -9.39
CA GLN A 43 -7.06 -7.55 -10.84
C GLN A 43 -5.57 -7.30 -11.19
N PRO A 44 -4.89 -8.28 -11.82
CA PRO A 44 -3.44 -8.21 -12.04
C PRO A 44 -2.98 -6.97 -12.78
N GLU A 45 -3.75 -6.51 -13.76
CA GLU A 45 -3.43 -5.38 -14.64
C GLU A 45 -3.46 -4.06 -13.85
N LEU A 46 -4.53 -3.83 -13.09
CA LEU A 46 -4.65 -2.66 -12.23
C LEU A 46 -3.62 -2.70 -11.08
N ALA A 47 -3.38 -3.87 -10.50
CA ALA A 47 -2.36 -4.04 -9.47
C ALA A 47 -0.96 -3.71 -9.99
N GLN A 48 -0.64 -4.10 -11.23
CA GLN A 48 0.65 -3.80 -11.85
C GLN A 48 0.79 -2.30 -12.13
N GLN A 49 -0.27 -1.63 -12.58
CA GLN A 49 -0.29 -0.18 -12.75
C GLN A 49 0.01 0.52 -11.42
N VAL A 50 -0.67 0.14 -10.34
CA VAL A 50 -0.45 0.68 -8.99
C VAL A 50 0.98 0.45 -8.50
N LEU A 51 1.59 -0.69 -8.83
CA LEU A 51 2.97 -0.98 -8.48
C LEU A 51 3.95 -0.03 -9.18
N VAL A 52 3.77 0.20 -10.48
CA VAL A 52 4.59 1.16 -11.23
C VAL A 52 4.40 2.57 -10.66
N ASP A 53 3.16 2.97 -10.43
CA ASP A 53 2.82 4.28 -9.85
C ASP A 53 3.34 4.44 -8.43
N LEU A 54 3.60 3.36 -7.70
CA LEU A 54 4.20 3.42 -6.37
C LEU A 54 5.69 3.77 -6.42
N PHE A 55 6.46 3.10 -7.27
CA PHE A 55 7.91 3.36 -7.37
C PHE A 55 8.24 4.62 -8.17
N ALA A 56 7.34 5.07 -9.05
CA ALA A 56 7.45 6.36 -9.73
C ALA A 56 7.05 7.56 -8.85
N SER A 57 6.51 7.32 -7.64
CA SER A 57 5.93 8.37 -6.82
C SER A 57 6.94 9.15 -5.98
N PRO A 58 6.75 10.46 -5.78
CA PRO A 58 7.62 11.26 -4.91
C PRO A 58 7.53 10.85 -3.44
N GLU A 59 6.45 10.18 -3.01
CA GLU A 59 6.30 9.61 -1.67
C GLU A 59 7.32 8.50 -1.38
N MET A 60 7.90 7.89 -2.42
CA MET A 60 8.99 6.92 -2.27
C MET A 60 10.23 7.56 -1.62
N ASP A 61 10.53 8.81 -1.96
CA ASP A 61 11.67 9.54 -1.40
C ASP A 61 11.47 9.85 0.10
N GLN A 62 10.21 9.94 0.54
CA GLN A 62 9.87 10.09 1.95
C GLN A 62 10.03 8.77 2.71
N CYS A 63 9.70 7.64 2.07
CA CYS A 63 9.87 6.30 2.64
C CYS A 63 11.34 5.98 2.95
N LEU A 64 12.27 6.50 2.16
CA LEU A 64 13.71 6.38 2.36
C LEU A 64 14.24 7.16 3.56
N LYS A 65 13.59 8.28 3.92
CA LYS A 65 14.03 9.19 4.98
C LYS A 65 13.44 8.85 6.35
N ALA A 66 12.45 7.97 6.41
CA ALA A 66 11.74 7.65 7.64
C ALA A 66 12.56 6.72 8.56
N PRO A 67 12.43 6.86 9.90
CA PRO A 67 13.21 6.09 10.89
C PRO A 67 12.77 4.63 11.04
N THR A 68 11.65 4.26 10.44
CA THR A 68 11.08 2.90 10.44
C THR A 68 11.68 2.02 9.36
N SER A 69 11.54 0.70 9.49
CA SER A 69 11.97 -0.26 8.46
C SER A 69 11.43 0.12 7.08
N LEU A 70 12.34 0.21 6.10
CA LEU A 70 12.01 0.56 4.72
C LEU A 70 10.96 -0.37 4.11
N ALA A 71 11.03 -1.67 4.43
CA ALA A 71 10.03 -2.64 4.00
C ALA A 71 8.63 -2.27 4.54
N CYS A 72 8.53 -1.89 5.82
CA CYS A 72 7.26 -1.47 6.42
C CYS A 72 6.73 -0.19 5.77
N ASN A 73 7.60 0.76 5.43
CA ASN A 73 7.20 2.01 4.76
C ASN A 73 6.64 1.72 3.36
N ILE A 74 7.33 0.88 2.58
CA ILE A 74 6.89 0.46 1.25
C ILE A 74 5.57 -0.30 1.32
N ILE A 75 5.40 -1.25 2.25
CA ILE A 75 4.13 -1.96 2.45
C ILE A 75 2.99 -0.99 2.77
N ARG A 76 3.23 -0.01 3.65
CA ARG A 76 2.23 1.00 4.00
C ARG A 76 1.85 1.85 2.80
N LEU A 77 2.83 2.33 2.04
CA LEU A 77 2.59 3.12 0.84
C LEU A 77 1.83 2.32 -0.23
N ALA A 78 2.21 1.05 -0.43
CA ALA A 78 1.55 0.12 -1.35
C ALA A 78 0.08 -0.07 -1.00
N ARG A 79 -0.19 -0.30 0.29
CA ARG A 79 -1.56 -0.40 0.77
C ARG A 79 -2.35 0.90 0.54
N THR A 80 -1.78 2.07 0.83
CA THR A 80 -2.45 3.36 0.63
C THR A 80 -2.82 3.56 -0.84
N LYS A 81 -1.87 3.42 -1.76
CA LYS A 81 -2.11 3.57 -3.20
C LYS A 81 -3.10 2.53 -3.75
N ALA A 82 -3.02 1.29 -3.27
CA ALA A 82 -3.97 0.24 -3.65
C ALA A 82 -5.40 0.56 -3.18
N LEU A 83 -5.58 1.08 -1.96
CA LEU A 83 -6.91 1.48 -1.48
C LEU A 83 -7.48 2.65 -2.29
N GLU A 84 -6.65 3.62 -2.66
CA GLU A 84 -7.06 4.74 -3.52
C GLU A 84 -7.49 4.28 -4.90
N ALA A 85 -6.68 3.45 -5.57
CA ALA A 85 -7.02 2.89 -6.87
C ALA A 85 -8.28 2.00 -6.81
N ASN A 86 -8.43 1.19 -5.75
CA ASN A 86 -9.61 0.34 -5.57
C ASN A 86 -10.89 1.15 -5.38
N ARG A 87 -10.82 2.28 -4.66
CA ARG A 87 -11.97 3.20 -4.51
C ARG A 87 -12.39 3.78 -5.86
N ILE A 88 -11.43 4.24 -6.66
CA ILE A 88 -11.70 4.80 -8.00
C ILE A 88 -12.32 3.74 -8.91
N ALA A 89 -11.76 2.53 -8.93
CA ALA A 89 -12.27 1.42 -9.73
C ALA A 89 -13.69 0.99 -9.32
N THR A 90 -13.96 0.91 -8.01
CA THR A 90 -15.28 0.56 -7.48
C THR A 90 -16.32 1.66 -7.73
N SER A 91 -15.92 2.94 -7.68
CA SER A 91 -16.81 4.06 -8.03
C SER A 91 -17.13 4.12 -9.53
N ALA A 92 -16.21 3.67 -10.40
CA ALA A 92 -16.43 3.62 -11.83
C ALA A 92 -17.27 2.42 -12.29
N ASN A 93 -17.30 1.33 -11.52
CA ASN A 93 -18.08 0.14 -11.83
C ASN A 93 -18.61 -0.54 -10.54
N PRO A 94 -19.86 -0.26 -10.12
CA PRO A 94 -20.43 -0.84 -8.91
C PRO A 94 -20.81 -2.31 -9.19
N LEU A 95 -19.84 -3.22 -9.03
CA LEU A 95 -20.15 -4.65 -8.94
C LEU A 95 -20.60 -4.99 -7.51
N PRO A 96 -21.59 -5.88 -7.34
CA PRO A 96 -22.08 -6.26 -6.02
C PRO A 96 -21.00 -7.06 -5.30
N SER A 97 -20.45 -6.49 -4.23
CA SER A 97 -19.56 -7.20 -3.32
C SER A 97 -20.38 -8.10 -2.40
N GLU A 98 -20.86 -9.23 -2.91
CA GLU A 98 -21.37 -10.32 -2.07
C GLU A 98 -20.19 -11.17 -1.61
N SER A 99 -19.70 -10.92 -0.40
CA SER A 99 -18.86 -11.87 0.33
C SER A 99 -19.78 -12.67 1.27
N GLN A 100 -20.15 -13.87 0.82
CA GLN A 100 -20.90 -14.84 1.62
C GLN A 100 -20.16 -15.14 2.94
N GLN A 101 -20.89 -14.95 4.04
CA GLN A 101 -20.44 -15.20 5.42
C GLN A 101 -20.51 -16.70 5.75
N SER A 102 -19.42 -17.24 6.32
CA SER A 102 -19.42 -18.53 7.00
C SER A 102 -18.44 -18.53 8.19
N GLY A 103 -18.94 -18.83 9.40
CA GLY A 103 -18.18 -19.34 10.55
C GLY A 103 -17.57 -18.32 11.53
N ASN A 104 -17.71 -18.56 12.84
CA ASN A 104 -17.25 -17.66 13.92
C ASN A 104 -15.71 -17.47 13.98
N ASP A 105 -14.91 -18.43 13.49
CA ASP A 105 -13.43 -18.32 13.31
C ASP A 105 -13.03 -17.29 12.24
N ASN A 106 -14.02 -16.74 11.54
CA ASN A 106 -13.86 -15.76 10.49
C ASN A 106 -13.92 -14.32 11.02
N THR A 107 -14.15 -14.11 12.32
CA THR A 107 -14.36 -12.77 12.89
C THR A 107 -13.07 -11.96 12.92
N GLU A 108 -11.98 -12.54 13.43
CA GLU A 108 -10.67 -11.88 13.47
C GLU A 108 -10.15 -11.62 12.05
N LYS A 109 -10.35 -12.60 11.15
CA LYS A 109 -10.01 -12.47 9.73
C LYS A 109 -10.87 -11.40 9.05
N LEU A 110 -12.16 -11.33 9.34
CA LEU A 110 -13.07 -10.31 8.80
C LEU A 110 -12.67 -8.92 9.29
N ILE A 111 -12.37 -8.76 10.58
CA ILE A 111 -11.87 -7.49 11.14
C ILE A 111 -10.55 -7.09 10.47
N PHE A 112 -9.65 -8.05 10.26
CA PHE A 112 -8.42 -7.82 9.52
C PHE A 112 -8.71 -7.40 8.07
N ASP A 113 -9.61 -8.07 7.36
CA ASP A 113 -9.94 -7.74 5.97
C ASP A 113 -10.62 -6.37 5.84
N LEU A 114 -11.55 -6.04 6.73
CA LEU A 114 -12.20 -4.73 6.79
C LEU A 114 -11.17 -3.61 7.05
N SER A 115 -10.26 -3.83 7.99
CA SER A 115 -9.24 -2.84 8.31
C SER A 115 -8.18 -2.77 7.22
N PHE A 116 -7.48 -3.87 6.93
CA PHE A 116 -6.35 -3.93 6.03
C PHE A 116 -6.74 -3.82 4.56
N ARG A 117 -7.66 -4.65 4.06
CA ARG A 117 -7.99 -4.72 2.63
C ARG A 117 -8.99 -3.66 2.18
N GLN A 118 -9.95 -3.32 3.03
CA GLN A 118 -11.00 -2.36 2.69
C GLN A 118 -10.74 -0.95 3.25
N GLY A 119 -9.76 -0.80 4.14
CA GLY A 119 -9.32 0.50 4.62
C GLY A 119 -10.26 1.17 5.63
N TYR A 120 -11.17 0.41 6.27
CA TYR A 120 -12.03 0.96 7.32
C TYR A 120 -11.23 1.30 8.58
N ALA A 121 -11.61 2.43 9.22
CA ALA A 121 -11.11 2.77 10.54
C ALA A 121 -11.65 1.78 11.58
N LEU A 122 -10.86 1.46 12.59
CA LEU A 122 -11.24 0.47 13.62
C LEU A 122 -12.51 0.87 14.39
N GLY A 123 -12.74 2.17 14.59
CA GLY A 123 -14.00 2.66 15.17
C GLY A 123 -15.21 2.36 14.29
N ALA A 124 -15.10 2.58 12.98
CA ALA A 124 -16.17 2.25 12.03
C ALA A 124 -16.44 0.74 11.97
N ILE A 125 -15.40 -0.10 12.13
CA ILE A 125 -15.56 -1.55 12.23
C ILE A 125 -16.29 -1.92 13.53
N ALA A 126 -15.91 -1.32 14.66
CA ALA A 126 -16.55 -1.55 15.96
C ALA A 126 -18.05 -1.22 15.91
N GLU A 127 -18.41 -0.07 15.32
CA GLU A 127 -19.81 0.32 15.08
C GLU A 127 -20.52 -0.67 14.15
N ARG A 128 -19.90 -1.02 13.02
CA ARG A 128 -20.48 -1.91 12.00
C ARG A 128 -20.75 -3.31 12.53
N LEU A 129 -19.85 -3.85 13.35
CA LEU A 129 -19.98 -5.18 13.94
C LEU A 129 -20.72 -5.18 15.28
N GLN A 130 -21.14 -4.00 15.78
CA GLN A 130 -21.74 -3.82 17.10
C GLN A 130 -20.89 -4.43 18.23
N MET A 131 -19.57 -4.27 18.12
CA MET A 131 -18.59 -4.79 19.08
C MET A 131 -17.85 -3.64 19.79
N PRO A 132 -17.43 -3.83 21.05
CA PRO A 132 -16.54 -2.88 21.72
C PRO A 132 -15.22 -2.70 20.96
N TYR A 133 -14.71 -1.47 20.91
CA TYR A 133 -13.42 -1.16 20.27
C TYR A 133 -12.26 -2.01 20.83
N ALA A 134 -12.30 -2.30 22.14
CA ALA A 134 -11.31 -3.13 22.80
C ALA A 134 -11.28 -4.56 22.22
N ASP A 135 -12.44 -5.12 21.88
CA ASP A 135 -12.55 -6.46 21.31
C ASP A 135 -12.06 -6.48 19.87
N VAL A 136 -12.34 -5.44 19.08
CA VAL A 136 -11.79 -5.28 17.72
C VAL A 136 -10.25 -5.26 17.75
N MET A 137 -9.66 -4.49 18.68
CA MET A 137 -8.21 -4.43 18.85
C MET A 137 -7.61 -5.76 19.30
N LYS A 138 -8.31 -6.48 20.19
CA LYS A 138 -7.92 -7.80 20.66
C LYS A 138 -7.94 -8.82 19.51
N SER A 139 -9.02 -8.85 18.73
CA SER A 139 -9.15 -9.72 17.56
C SER A 139 -8.04 -9.51 16.54
N ILE A 140 -7.64 -8.25 16.27
CA ILE A 140 -6.51 -7.97 15.37
C ILE A 140 -5.20 -8.54 15.95
N ARG A 141 -4.95 -8.33 17.25
CA ARG A 141 -3.75 -8.84 17.91
C ARG A 141 -3.69 -10.37 17.86
N ASP A 142 -4.82 -11.02 18.14
CA ASP A 142 -4.93 -12.48 18.15
C ASP A 142 -4.75 -13.06 16.75
N TYR A 143 -5.29 -12.39 15.72
CA TYR A 143 -5.05 -12.74 14.32
C TYR A 143 -3.57 -12.68 13.93
N PHE A 144 -2.88 -11.59 14.27
CA PHE A 144 -1.44 -11.48 14.00
C PHE A 144 -0.62 -12.49 14.78
N LYS A 145 -1.03 -12.82 16.01
CA LYS A 145 -0.36 -13.85 16.80
C LYS A 145 -0.48 -15.21 16.11
N TYR A 146 -1.67 -15.56 15.64
CA TYR A 146 -1.92 -16.78 14.86
C TYR A 146 -1.04 -16.83 13.61
N LEU A 147 -1.04 -15.77 12.79
CA LEU A 147 -0.26 -15.70 11.55
C LEU A 147 1.26 -15.83 11.75
N ARG A 148 1.78 -15.48 12.93
CA ARG A 148 3.22 -15.60 13.24
C ARG A 148 3.61 -17.00 13.72
N THR A 149 2.65 -17.77 14.22
CA THR A 149 2.87 -19.12 14.78
C THR A 149 2.52 -20.24 13.81
N SER A 150 1.79 -19.95 12.73
CA SER A 150 1.57 -20.85 11.59
C SER A 150 2.71 -20.77 10.58
#